data_AF-A0A359E6Q6-F1
#
_entry.id   AF-A0A359E6Q6-F1
#
_cell.length_a   1.000
_cell.length_b   1.000
_cell.length_c   1.000
_cell.angle_alpha   90.00
_cell.angle_beta   90.00
_cell.angle_gamma   90.00
#
_symmetry.space_group_name_H-M   'P 1'
#
loop_
_entity.id
_entity.type
_entity.pdbx_description
1 polymer ?
#
loop_
_entity_poly.entity_id
_entity_poly.type
_entity_poly.pdbx_seq_one_letter_code
_entity_poly.pdbx_strand_id
1 'polypeptide(L)'
;MKVSKLILPMVFGLLFSGLAIAQTAEYTLDGKIFGMPEAEVFTEDYDGPPVVGEYVTMLPNLKPLDYEGNKHHEVRIDIVVQEIEVAEGVRYQAWTFGGTVPGPVLHVKEGDRITFYMKNRSDEE
;
A
#
# COMPACT_ATOMS: atom_id res chain seq x y z
N MET A 1 23.92 62.32 8.72
CA MET A 1 25.20 62.00 8.06
C MET A 1 25.78 60.76 8.73
N LYS A 2 26.18 59.77 7.91
CA LYS A 2 26.56 58.39 8.28
C LYS A 2 27.67 58.32 9.33
N VAL A 3 27.51 57.41 10.30
CA VAL A 3 28.63 56.70 10.92
C VAL A 3 28.30 55.21 10.92
N SER A 4 29.06 54.49 10.10
CA SER A 4 29.07 53.04 9.96
C SER A 4 29.57 52.39 11.25
N LYS A 5 28.87 51.37 11.76
CA LYS A 5 29.43 50.39 12.69
C LYS A 5 29.35 49.00 12.06
N LEU A 6 30.52 48.51 11.72
CA LEU A 6 30.84 47.15 11.30
C LEU A 6 30.63 46.21 12.49
N ILE A 7 29.78 45.19 12.37
CA ILE A 7 29.71 44.05 13.29
C ILE A 7 29.77 42.76 12.45
N LEU A 8 30.76 41.94 12.77
CA LEU A 8 30.99 40.56 12.32
C LEU A 8 31.30 39.77 13.60
N PRO A 9 31.16 38.43 13.71
CA PRO A 9 30.27 37.44 13.07
C PRO A 9 29.43 36.68 14.13
N MET A 10 28.45 35.86 13.74
CA MET A 10 28.12 34.69 14.57
C MET A 10 27.67 33.53 13.69
N VAL A 11 28.60 32.60 13.49
CA VAL A 11 28.34 31.26 12.97
C VAL A 11 27.48 30.54 14.00
N PHE A 12 26.24 30.20 13.65
CA PHE A 12 25.48 29.18 14.34
C PHE A 12 25.31 28.01 13.39
N GLY A 13 26.28 27.10 13.43
CA GLY A 13 26.14 25.78 12.83
C GLY A 13 25.04 25.04 13.58
N LEU A 14 23.87 24.92 12.98
CA LEU A 14 22.86 23.98 13.43
C LEU A 14 23.21 22.62 12.80
N LEU A 15 23.93 21.80 13.56
CA LEU A 15 23.87 20.35 13.40
C LEU A 15 22.41 19.95 13.70
N PHE A 16 21.58 19.86 12.65
CA PHE A 16 20.35 19.09 12.74
C PHE A 16 20.76 17.62 12.78
N SER A 17 20.85 17.06 13.98
CA SER A 17 20.90 15.61 14.15
C SER A 17 19.62 15.07 13.51
N GLY A 18 19.76 14.34 12.41
CA GLY A 18 18.62 13.81 11.66
C GLY A 18 17.82 12.82 12.48
N LEU A 19 16.83 13.32 13.24
CA LEU A 19 15.62 12.56 13.46
C LEU A 19 14.97 12.44 12.09
N ALA A 20 15.03 11.25 11.49
CA ALA A 20 14.19 10.90 10.36
C ALA A 20 12.74 11.02 10.83
N ILE A 21 12.10 12.16 10.56
CA ILE A 21 10.64 12.25 10.58
C ILE A 21 10.20 11.31 9.47
N ALA A 22 9.52 10.21 9.82
CA ALA A 22 8.87 9.36 8.84
C ALA A 22 7.84 10.22 8.12
N GLN A 23 8.16 10.64 6.89
CA GLN A 23 7.29 11.49 6.10
C GLN A 23 6.13 10.62 5.60
N THR A 24 5.00 10.69 6.32
CA THR A 24 3.78 9.91 6.02
C THR A 24 2.99 10.47 4.85
N ALA A 25 3.06 11.79 4.61
CA ALA A 25 2.39 12.43 3.48
C ALA A 25 2.96 11.94 2.13
N GLU A 26 2.09 11.83 1.13
CA GLU A 26 2.49 11.50 -0.23
C GLU A 26 3.36 12.62 -0.83
N TYR A 27 4.45 12.26 -1.51
CA TYR A 27 5.32 13.20 -2.21
C TYR A 27 5.89 12.58 -3.49
N THR A 28 6.31 13.45 -4.42
CA THR A 28 6.90 13.01 -5.69
C THR A 28 8.40 13.32 -5.71
N LEU A 29 9.20 12.31 -6.05
CA LEU A 29 10.64 12.45 -6.29
C LEU A 29 10.98 11.73 -7.60
N ASP A 30 11.64 12.43 -8.53
CA ASP A 30 12.03 11.90 -9.85
C ASP A 30 10.88 11.24 -10.63
N GLY A 31 9.67 11.80 -10.53
CA GLY A 31 8.46 11.27 -11.20
C GLY A 31 7.87 10.02 -10.54
N LYS A 32 8.43 9.56 -9.42
CA LYS A 32 7.90 8.46 -8.61
C LYS A 32 7.15 9.00 -7.40
N ILE A 33 6.04 8.36 -7.06
CA ILE A 33 5.23 8.69 -5.90
C ILE A 33 5.73 7.87 -4.71
N PHE A 34 6.03 8.55 -3.62
CA PHE A 34 6.48 7.98 -2.35
C PHE A 34 5.59 8.45 -1.21
N GLY A 35 5.71 7.76 -0.07
CA GLY A 35 4.80 7.94 1.04
C GLY A 35 3.51 7.12 0.86
N MET A 36 2.70 7.08 1.90
CA MET A 36 1.42 6.40 1.89
C MET A 36 0.46 7.28 2.67
N PRO A 37 -0.56 7.89 2.02
CA PRO A 37 -1.53 8.70 2.73
C PRO A 37 -2.22 7.88 3.82
N GLU A 38 -2.82 8.56 4.80
CA GLU A 38 -3.65 7.87 5.79
C GLU A 38 -4.75 7.07 5.09
N ALA A 39 -4.99 5.86 5.59
CA ALA A 39 -6.03 5.01 5.05
C ALA A 39 -7.42 5.64 5.32
N GLU A 40 -8.24 5.67 4.29
CA GLU A 40 -9.64 6.08 4.41
C GLU A 40 -10.48 4.91 4.93
N VAL A 41 -11.29 5.17 5.96
CA VAL A 41 -12.22 4.18 6.51
C VAL A 41 -13.61 4.46 5.96
N PHE A 42 -14.15 3.48 5.25
CA PHE A 42 -15.51 3.53 4.71
C PHE A 42 -16.49 2.88 5.69
N THR A 43 -17.71 3.42 5.76
CA THR A 43 -18.82 2.82 6.53
C THR A 43 -19.81 2.09 5.64
N GLU A 44 -19.60 2.13 4.32
CA GLU A 44 -20.43 1.42 3.35
C GLU A 44 -20.18 -0.09 3.46
N ASP A 45 -21.26 -0.85 3.53
CA ASP A 45 -21.20 -2.30 3.57
C ASP A 45 -21.04 -2.86 2.15
N TYR A 46 -19.79 -3.13 1.76
CA TYR A 46 -19.48 -3.70 0.45
C TYR A 46 -19.81 -5.20 0.42
N ASP A 47 -20.75 -5.59 -0.44
CA ASP A 47 -21.21 -6.97 -0.62
C ASP A 47 -20.71 -7.64 -1.92
N GLY A 48 -19.86 -6.95 -2.69
CA GLY A 48 -19.35 -7.42 -3.98
C GLY A 48 -18.30 -8.53 -3.88
N PRO A 49 -17.65 -8.91 -4.99
CA PRO A 49 -16.62 -9.95 -5.00
C PRO A 49 -15.44 -9.64 -4.05
N PRO A 50 -14.91 -10.64 -3.33
CA PRO A 50 -13.79 -10.42 -2.39
C PRO A 50 -12.46 -10.14 -3.09
N VAL A 51 -12.38 -10.32 -4.41
CA VAL A 51 -11.19 -10.03 -5.22
C VAL A 51 -11.63 -9.29 -6.49
N VAL A 52 -11.14 -8.07 -6.67
CA VAL A 52 -11.37 -7.24 -7.86
C VAL A 52 -10.06 -6.56 -8.24
N GLY A 53 -9.74 -6.49 -9.52
CA GLY A 53 -8.57 -5.74 -9.98
C GLY A 53 -7.91 -6.39 -11.19
N GLU A 54 -7.30 -5.57 -12.02
CA GLU A 54 -6.45 -6.05 -13.09
C GLU A 54 -5.14 -6.60 -12.52
N TYR A 55 -4.55 -7.59 -13.20
CA TYR A 55 -3.28 -8.21 -12.82
C TYR A 55 -3.27 -8.87 -11.42
N VAL A 56 -4.45 -9.08 -10.83
CA VAL A 56 -4.66 -9.92 -9.65
C VAL A 56 -4.95 -11.35 -10.12
N THR A 57 -4.05 -12.28 -9.81
CA THR A 57 -4.08 -13.66 -10.34
C THR A 57 -3.62 -14.69 -9.31
N MET A 58 -3.87 -15.98 -9.56
CA MET A 58 -3.47 -17.06 -8.65
C MET A 58 -2.16 -17.72 -9.11
N LEU A 59 -1.24 -17.94 -8.17
CA LEU A 59 -0.02 -18.69 -8.44
C LEU A 59 -0.33 -20.11 -8.93
N PRO A 60 0.50 -20.68 -9.84
CA PRO A 60 1.73 -20.10 -10.39
C PRO A 60 1.54 -19.17 -11.61
N ASN A 61 0.29 -18.85 -11.98
CA ASN A 61 -0.01 -18.12 -13.20
C ASN A 61 -0.13 -16.62 -12.93
N LEU A 62 0.77 -15.82 -13.51
CA LEU A 62 0.70 -14.36 -13.44
C LEU A 62 0.20 -13.78 -14.76
N LYS A 63 -0.69 -12.78 -14.68
CA LYS A 63 -1.04 -11.98 -15.87
C LYS A 63 0.22 -11.22 -16.34
N PRO A 64 0.62 -11.30 -17.62
CA PRO A 64 1.72 -10.51 -18.16
C PRO A 64 1.43 -9.00 -18.05
N LEU A 65 2.47 -8.19 -17.83
CA LEU A 65 2.34 -6.73 -17.73
C LEU A 65 2.38 -6.09 -19.13
N ASP A 66 1.24 -6.09 -19.80
CA ASP A 66 1.02 -5.74 -21.21
C ASP A 66 0.65 -4.26 -21.45
N TYR A 67 1.19 -3.35 -20.64
CA TYR A 67 0.98 -1.89 -20.73
C TYR A 67 2.31 -1.12 -20.80
N GLU A 68 2.28 0.08 -21.36
CA GLU A 68 3.46 0.96 -21.46
C GLU A 68 3.50 2.00 -20.33
N GLY A 69 4.70 2.34 -19.87
CA GLY A 69 4.90 3.29 -18.78
C GLY A 69 4.29 2.86 -17.44
N ASN A 70 4.05 3.84 -16.57
CA ASN A 70 3.42 3.62 -15.27
C ASN A 70 1.90 3.73 -15.39
N LYS A 71 1.19 2.88 -14.65
CA LYS A 71 -0.27 2.81 -14.60
C LYS A 71 -0.78 3.00 -13.17
N HIS A 72 -2.00 3.52 -13.04
CA HIS A 72 -2.75 3.49 -11.80
C HIS A 72 -3.69 2.28 -11.79
N HIS A 73 -3.57 1.44 -10.77
CA HIS A 73 -4.40 0.25 -10.55
C HIS A 73 -5.34 0.47 -9.37
N GLU A 74 -6.60 0.08 -9.54
CA GLU A 74 -7.55 -0.07 -8.44
C GLU A 74 -7.70 -1.57 -8.14
N VAL A 75 -7.43 -1.95 -6.90
CA VAL A 75 -7.37 -3.34 -6.48
C VAL A 75 -8.14 -3.52 -5.19
N ARG A 76 -8.93 -4.58 -5.10
CA ARG A 76 -9.59 -5.03 -3.88
C ARG A 76 -9.21 -6.48 -3.58
N ILE A 77 -8.80 -6.72 -2.35
CA ILE A 77 -8.62 -8.07 -1.81
C ILE A 77 -9.13 -8.06 -0.37
N ASP A 78 -10.29 -8.67 -0.15
CA ASP A 78 -10.93 -8.74 1.15
C ASP A 78 -10.37 -9.90 1.99
N ILE A 79 -10.48 -9.77 3.31
CA ILE A 79 -10.14 -10.85 4.25
C ILE A 79 -11.40 -11.70 4.47
N VAL A 80 -11.29 -13.00 4.23
CA VAL A 80 -12.38 -13.98 4.39
C VAL A 80 -11.98 -15.01 5.43
N VAL A 81 -12.89 -15.30 6.36
CA VAL A 81 -12.71 -16.31 7.40
C VAL A 81 -13.32 -17.62 6.92
N GLN A 82 -12.51 -18.66 6.75
CA GLN A 82 -12.99 -19.96 6.26
C GLN A 82 -12.20 -21.14 6.81
N GLU A 83 -12.84 -22.30 6.88
CA GLU A 83 -12.14 -23.55 7.19
C GLU A 83 -11.34 -23.99 5.97
N ILE A 84 -10.04 -24.29 6.17
CA ILE A 84 -9.16 -24.84 5.13
C ILE A 84 -8.56 -26.16 5.59
N GLU A 85 -8.24 -27.02 4.63
CA GLU A 85 -7.51 -28.27 4.87
C GLU A 85 -6.04 -28.06 4.50
N VAL A 86 -5.14 -28.17 5.50
CA VAL A 86 -3.70 -27.90 5.33
C VAL A 86 -2.87 -29.18 5.13
N ALA A 87 -3.42 -30.31 5.53
CA ALA A 87 -2.92 -31.65 5.29
C ALA A 87 -4.12 -32.62 5.35
N GLU A 88 -3.95 -33.86 4.90
CA GLU A 88 -5.01 -34.87 4.89
C GLU A 88 -5.70 -34.99 6.25
N GLY A 89 -6.98 -34.60 6.30
CA GLY A 89 -7.81 -34.62 7.51
C GLY A 89 -7.47 -33.55 8.56
N VAL A 90 -6.50 -32.66 8.31
CA VAL A 90 -6.09 -31.60 9.23
C VAL A 90 -6.69 -30.27 8.77
N ARG A 91 -7.65 -29.76 9.54
CA ARG A 91 -8.42 -28.55 9.23
C ARG A 91 -8.16 -27.43 10.23
N TYR A 92 -8.16 -26.20 9.73
CA TYR A 92 -8.00 -24.98 10.53
C TYR A 92 -8.95 -23.90 10.05
N GLN A 93 -9.47 -23.11 11.00
CA GLN A 93 -10.07 -21.82 10.70
C GLN A 93 -8.97 -20.85 10.30
N ALA A 94 -9.01 -20.34 9.07
CA ALA A 94 -8.01 -19.44 8.54
C ALA A 94 -8.62 -18.09 8.16
N TRP A 95 -7.82 -17.04 8.34
CA TRP A 95 -8.03 -15.75 7.70
C TRP A 95 -7.29 -15.76 6.38
N THR A 96 -8.04 -15.63 5.30
CA THR A 96 -7.53 -15.76 3.94
C THR A 96 -7.67 -14.44 3.21
N PHE A 97 -6.72 -14.15 2.31
CA PHE A 97 -6.87 -13.04 1.38
C PHE A 97 -7.64 -13.55 0.16
N GLY A 98 -8.80 -12.96 -0.11
CA GLY A 98 -9.63 -13.34 -1.26
C GLY A 98 -10.18 -14.77 -1.23
N GLY A 99 -10.30 -15.39 -0.05
CA GLY A 99 -10.85 -16.75 0.09
C GLY A 99 -9.86 -17.89 -0.21
N THR A 100 -8.56 -17.61 -0.32
CA THR A 100 -7.55 -18.61 -0.72
C THR A 100 -6.26 -18.54 0.10
N VAL A 101 -5.55 -19.68 0.19
CA VAL A 101 -4.22 -19.79 0.79
C VAL A 101 -3.29 -20.57 -0.15
N PRO A 102 -2.22 -19.96 -0.70
CA PRO A 102 -1.91 -18.52 -0.62
C PRO A 102 -3.00 -17.67 -1.26
N GLY A 103 -3.09 -16.40 -0.85
CA GLY A 103 -3.99 -15.44 -1.46
C GLY A 103 -3.61 -15.09 -2.91
N PRO A 104 -4.46 -14.31 -3.61
CA PRO A 104 -4.14 -13.85 -4.95
C PRO A 104 -2.93 -12.92 -4.96
N VAL A 105 -2.19 -12.94 -6.06
CA VAL A 105 -0.99 -12.14 -6.31
C VAL A 105 -1.33 -10.97 -7.22
N LEU A 106 -1.03 -9.76 -6.76
CA LEU A 106 -1.02 -8.55 -7.57
C LEU A 106 0.35 -8.39 -8.25
N HIS A 107 0.36 -8.41 -9.58
CA HIS A 107 1.57 -8.23 -10.40
C HIS A 107 1.56 -6.84 -11.04
N VAL A 108 2.56 -6.00 -10.77
CA VAL A 108 2.64 -4.60 -11.24
C VAL A 108 4.09 -4.19 -11.53
N LYS A 109 4.30 -3.00 -12.13
CA LYS A 109 5.62 -2.42 -12.40
C LYS A 109 6.07 -1.47 -11.29
N GLU A 110 7.38 -1.32 -11.14
CA GLU A 110 7.93 -0.22 -10.31
C GLU A 110 7.45 1.13 -10.85
N GLY A 111 6.93 1.98 -9.97
CA GLY A 111 6.42 3.31 -10.32
C GLY A 111 4.91 3.34 -10.60
N ASP A 112 4.24 2.19 -10.67
CA ASP A 112 2.79 2.13 -10.69
C ASP A 112 2.18 2.66 -9.39
N ARG A 113 1.01 3.29 -9.51
CA ARG A 113 0.19 3.68 -8.36
C ARG A 113 -0.83 2.59 -8.09
N ILE A 114 -1.05 2.25 -6.82
CA ILE A 114 -2.08 1.30 -6.41
C ILE A 114 -3.04 2.00 -5.44
N THR A 115 -4.32 2.06 -5.78
CA THR A 115 -5.37 2.28 -4.79
C THR A 115 -5.87 0.93 -4.34
N PHE A 116 -5.65 0.61 -3.06
CA PHE A 116 -5.99 -0.68 -2.50
C PHE A 116 -7.21 -0.57 -1.58
N TYR A 117 -8.23 -1.38 -1.86
CA TYR A 117 -9.44 -1.51 -1.07
C TYR A 117 -9.44 -2.86 -0.35
N MET A 118 -10.01 -2.89 0.85
CA MET A 118 -10.17 -4.11 1.62
C MET A 118 -11.36 -3.97 2.57
N LYS A 119 -12.20 -4.99 2.62
CA LYS A 119 -13.11 -5.25 3.74
C LYS A 119 -12.55 -6.41 4.57
N ASN A 120 -12.60 -6.26 5.90
CA ASN A 120 -12.48 -7.41 6.78
C ASN A 120 -13.86 -8.04 6.94
N ARG A 121 -14.08 -9.24 6.37
CA ARG A 121 -15.36 -9.95 6.37
C ARG A 121 -15.49 -10.95 7.52
N SER A 122 -14.83 -10.68 8.64
CA SER A 122 -14.87 -11.58 9.81
C SER A 122 -16.22 -11.61 10.52
N ASP A 123 -17.13 -10.73 10.14
CA ASP A 123 -18.51 -10.62 10.59
C ASP A 123 -19.52 -11.26 9.63
N GLU A 124 -19.08 -11.73 8.47
CA GLU A 124 -19.89 -12.48 7.51
C GLU A 124 -19.81 -13.98 7.86
N GLU A 125 -20.95 -14.60 8.23
CA GLU A 125 -21.07 -16.05 8.49
C GLU A 125 -21.38 -16.85 7.22
#